data_AF-A0A8T0DU74-F1
#
_entry.id   AF-A0A8T0DU74-F1
#
_cell.length_a   1.000
_cell.length_b   1.000
_cell.length_c   1.000
_cell.angle_alpha   90.00
_cell.angle_beta   90.00
_cell.angle_gamma   90.00
#
_symmetry.space_group_name_H-M   'P 1'
#
loop_
_entity.id
_entity.type
_entity.pdbx_description
1 polymer ?
#
loop_
_entity_poly.entity_id
_entity_poly.type
_entity_poly.pdbx_seq_one_letter_code
_entity_poly.pdbx_strand_id
1 'polypeptide(L)'
;MLMRYRDLVSKTHEILQKDLDAIHEQTNPDRTSEDGSPLSVGELNSLIVVAHNRIGQLQSMLAEAEEKEKARLNSALEAQRRADEELIAEYVKRELELERNKHELDLYNQTLAAREAAEHEHRLALARHSEHLMDMLRLNREKMEHEFTFRLREALTQEKVKFEAALAGWTKRMQAIEQVVDGRADLDRVAKETQALWIACEALASCLLSTTSTIMEQLGKPAANTTGPLKDFLEAIKEASPTDNHPLVLTVLDCLPSEVSQNGVWIERGLKERFEKVYKVCRRVALVDEVGGSLYTYALSWLQSVLMLDVFVQKYLSHIPWLRTGMHEPLLAGDSELVGRSGELDTFSLLYSAKAALAMDNMSVPEEGYANAIAGTDEGIKVAVRLLGQLRGQARVVASDWLHDARLYLETKQAAQTLLAYAAARGMSNFEKRL
;
A
#
# COMPACT_ATOMS: atom_id res chain seq x y z
N MET A 1 17.10 -96.91 -99.12
CA MET A 1 16.13 -97.94 -99.58
C MET A 1 16.39 -98.35 -101.04
N LEU A 2 16.35 -97.44 -102.01
CA LEU A 2 16.47 -97.76 -103.45
C LEU A 2 17.80 -98.39 -103.91
N MET A 3 18.96 -97.98 -103.38
CA MET A 3 20.26 -98.56 -103.79
C MET A 3 20.42 -100.04 -103.39
N ARG A 4 19.86 -100.45 -102.25
CA ARG A 4 19.95 -101.85 -101.80
C ARG A 4 19.03 -102.79 -102.59
N TYR A 5 17.92 -102.27 -103.12
CA TYR A 5 17.06 -103.03 -104.05
C TYR A 5 17.76 -103.29 -105.38
N ARG A 6 18.52 -102.31 -105.90
CA ARG A 6 19.31 -102.47 -107.13
C ARG A 6 20.38 -103.56 -106.98
N ASP A 7 21.10 -103.56 -105.86
CA ASP A 7 22.13 -104.56 -105.57
C ASP A 7 21.56 -105.97 -105.33
N LEU A 8 20.35 -106.06 -104.75
CA LEU A 8 19.67 -107.35 -104.57
C LEU A 8 19.20 -107.91 -105.92
N VAL A 9 18.63 -107.05 -106.77
CA VAL A 9 18.19 -107.42 -108.12
C VAL A 9 19.37 -107.81 -109.01
N SER A 10 20.49 -107.08 -108.97
CA SER A 10 21.70 -107.44 -109.73
C SER A 10 22.30 -108.75 -109.26
N LYS A 11 22.40 -108.99 -107.94
CA LYS A 11 22.84 -110.29 -107.40
C LYS A 11 21.90 -111.43 -107.82
N THR A 12 20.60 -111.21 -107.85
CA THR A 12 19.66 -112.24 -108.34
C THR A 12 19.81 -112.51 -109.84
N HIS A 13 20.12 -111.49 -110.65
CA HIS A 13 20.33 -111.63 -112.09
C HIS A 13 21.66 -112.35 -112.41
N GLU A 14 22.75 -112.01 -111.70
CA GLU A 14 24.05 -112.68 -111.85
C GLU A 14 24.00 -114.18 -111.51
N ILE A 15 23.21 -114.56 -110.49
CA ILE A 15 23.03 -115.96 -110.11
C ILE A 15 22.20 -116.71 -111.17
N LEU A 16 21.14 -116.07 -111.70
CA LEU A 16 20.33 -116.63 -112.79
C LEU A 16 21.14 -116.87 -114.08
N GLN A 17 22.07 -115.98 -114.42
CA GLN A 17 22.95 -116.13 -115.58
C GLN A 17 23.93 -117.30 -115.40
N LYS A 18 24.56 -117.42 -114.23
CA LYS A 18 25.46 -118.55 -113.92
C LYS A 18 24.76 -119.90 -113.99
N ASP A 19 23.50 -119.96 -113.56
CA ASP A 19 22.72 -121.19 -113.56
C ASP A 19 22.20 -121.55 -114.98
N LEU A 20 21.95 -120.56 -115.86
CA LEU A 20 21.65 -120.79 -117.28
C LEU A 20 22.86 -121.33 -118.07
N ASP A 21 24.06 -120.82 -117.78
CA ASP A 21 25.30 -121.30 -118.40
C ASP A 21 25.61 -122.76 -117.97
N ALA A 22 25.32 -123.10 -116.70
CA ALA A 22 25.44 -124.47 -116.19
C ALA A 22 24.43 -125.46 -116.83
N ILE A 23 23.29 -124.96 -117.33
CA ILE A 23 22.29 -125.74 -118.09
C ILE A 23 22.73 -125.93 -119.56
N HIS A 24 23.54 -125.02 -120.12
CA HIS A 24 23.97 -125.12 -121.52
C HIS A 24 25.09 -126.15 -121.74
N GLU A 25 25.97 -126.38 -120.76
CA GLU A 25 27.16 -127.23 -120.91
C GLU A 25 26.89 -128.75 -120.78
N GLN A 26 25.66 -129.15 -120.39
CA GLN A 26 25.24 -130.56 -120.32
C GLN A 26 24.46 -131.05 -121.56
N THR A 27 24.39 -130.27 -122.64
CA THR A 27 23.66 -130.67 -123.87
C THR A 27 24.36 -130.21 -125.15
N ASN A 28 24.88 -131.13 -125.97
CA ASN A 28 24.87 -131.04 -127.44
C ASN A 28 25.40 -132.32 -128.15
N PRO A 29 24.98 -132.69 -129.39
CA PRO A 29 24.07 -131.94 -130.28
C PRO A 29 23.06 -132.74 -131.15
N ASP A 30 22.06 -131.99 -131.63
CA ASP A 30 21.45 -132.02 -132.98
C ASP A 30 20.55 -133.19 -133.47
N ARG A 31 19.23 -133.03 -133.30
CA ARG A 31 18.25 -132.70 -134.38
C ARG A 31 16.82 -133.10 -133.99
N THR A 32 15.91 -132.12 -133.92
CA THR A 32 14.51 -132.38 -134.29
C THR A 32 14.54 -132.87 -135.75
N SER A 33 14.39 -134.16 -136.03
CA SER A 33 13.37 -135.15 -135.63
C SER A 33 12.19 -135.10 -136.58
N GLU A 34 12.05 -136.20 -137.31
CA GLU A 34 10.82 -136.99 -137.26
C GLU A 34 11.03 -138.16 -136.27
N ASP A 35 9.94 -138.43 -135.52
CA ASP A 35 9.55 -139.62 -134.76
C ASP A 35 10.27 -140.08 -133.46
N GLY A 36 9.66 -139.69 -132.32
CA GLY A 36 8.87 -140.60 -131.46
C GLY A 36 9.55 -141.59 -130.50
N SER A 37 9.79 -141.19 -129.24
CA SER A 37 9.67 -142.01 -127.99
C SER A 37 10.10 -141.21 -126.72
N PRO A 38 9.69 -141.61 -125.50
CA PRO A 38 9.45 -140.74 -124.34
C PRO A 38 10.69 -140.53 -123.44
N LEU A 39 10.80 -139.35 -122.81
CA LEU A 39 11.85 -139.03 -121.82
C LEU A 39 11.41 -139.38 -120.38
N SER A 40 12.35 -139.86 -119.58
CA SER A 40 12.20 -140.67 -118.36
C SER A 40 11.80 -139.88 -117.10
N VAL A 41 10.98 -140.51 -116.22
CA VAL A 41 10.49 -140.02 -114.90
C VAL A 41 11.60 -139.48 -113.98
N GLY A 42 12.86 -139.87 -114.21
CA GLY A 42 14.02 -139.34 -113.48
C GLY A 42 14.34 -137.87 -113.76
N GLU A 43 14.09 -137.37 -114.98
CA GLU A 43 14.38 -135.98 -115.38
C GLU A 43 13.34 -134.98 -114.83
N LEU A 44 12.09 -135.43 -114.61
CA LEU A 44 11.05 -134.60 -113.98
C LEU A 44 11.24 -134.51 -112.46
N ASN A 45 11.65 -135.61 -111.82
CA ASN A 45 11.89 -135.63 -110.37
C ASN A 45 13.10 -134.76 -109.96
N SER A 46 14.16 -134.68 -110.79
CA SER A 46 15.29 -133.79 -110.51
C SER A 46 14.91 -132.31 -110.61
N LEU A 47 14.11 -131.94 -111.61
CA LEU A 47 13.61 -130.57 -111.78
C LEU A 47 12.67 -130.14 -110.65
N ILE A 48 11.78 -131.04 -110.19
CA ILE A 48 10.89 -130.76 -109.04
C ILE A 48 11.70 -130.54 -107.76
N VAL A 49 12.73 -131.35 -107.50
CA VAL A 49 13.58 -131.20 -106.31
C VAL A 49 14.34 -129.87 -106.35
N VAL A 50 14.88 -129.46 -107.50
CA VAL A 50 15.58 -128.19 -107.65
C VAL A 50 14.63 -127.00 -107.45
N ALA A 51 13.43 -127.04 -108.05
CA ALA A 51 12.42 -125.99 -107.86
C ALA A 51 11.96 -125.89 -106.40
N HIS A 52 11.76 -127.02 -105.73
CA HIS A 52 11.35 -127.04 -104.31
C HIS A 52 12.46 -126.50 -103.40
N ASN A 53 13.72 -126.87 -103.65
CA ASN A 53 14.87 -126.31 -102.96
C ASN A 53 14.96 -124.79 -103.15
N ARG A 54 14.63 -124.28 -104.35
CA ARG A 54 14.67 -122.83 -104.63
C ARG A 54 13.51 -122.07 -103.99
N ILE A 55 12.30 -122.62 -104.01
CA ILE A 55 11.15 -122.04 -103.30
C ILE A 55 11.46 -121.97 -101.80
N GLY A 56 12.07 -123.03 -101.25
CA GLY A 56 12.54 -123.03 -99.86
C GLY A 56 13.55 -121.93 -99.55
N GLN A 57 14.53 -121.69 -100.44
CA GLN A 57 15.48 -120.58 -100.27
C GLN A 57 14.82 -119.21 -100.33
N LEU A 58 13.89 -118.98 -101.27
CA LEU A 58 13.19 -117.69 -101.36
C LEU A 58 12.28 -117.45 -100.16
N GLN A 59 11.58 -118.48 -99.69
CA GLN A 59 10.78 -118.42 -98.48
C GLN A 59 11.66 -118.11 -97.25
N SER A 60 12.83 -118.74 -97.13
CA SER A 60 13.80 -118.45 -96.08
C SER A 60 14.28 -117.00 -96.14
N MET A 61 14.63 -116.49 -97.33
CA MET A 61 15.09 -115.10 -97.48
C MET A 61 13.99 -114.09 -97.19
N LEU A 62 12.75 -114.38 -97.57
CA LEU A 62 11.60 -113.50 -97.32
C LEU A 62 11.26 -113.47 -95.82
N ALA A 63 11.28 -114.62 -95.14
CA ALA A 63 11.10 -114.71 -93.70
C ALA A 63 12.19 -113.92 -92.95
N GLU A 64 13.47 -114.10 -93.32
CA GLU A 64 14.56 -113.32 -92.73
C GLU A 64 14.43 -111.81 -92.96
N ALA A 65 13.97 -111.39 -94.15
CA ALA A 65 13.77 -109.99 -94.46
C ALA A 65 12.61 -109.39 -93.64
N GLU A 66 11.48 -110.11 -93.55
CA GLU A 66 10.35 -109.72 -92.72
C GLU A 66 10.71 -109.62 -91.24
N GLU A 67 11.48 -110.58 -90.71
CA GLU A 67 11.95 -110.53 -89.32
C GLU A 67 12.85 -109.31 -89.08
N LYS A 68 13.76 -109.02 -90.01
CA LYS A 68 14.64 -107.84 -89.92
C LYS A 68 13.83 -106.53 -90.00
N GLU A 69 12.78 -106.48 -90.82
CA GLU A 69 11.91 -105.30 -90.91
C GLU A 69 10.99 -105.15 -89.71
N LYS A 70 10.35 -106.24 -89.25
CA LYS A 70 9.57 -106.28 -88.00
C LYS A 70 10.44 -105.87 -86.82
N ALA A 71 11.67 -106.37 -86.72
CA ALA A 71 12.62 -105.98 -85.68
C ALA A 71 12.97 -104.49 -85.75
N ARG A 72 13.19 -103.93 -86.95
CA ARG A 72 13.44 -102.49 -87.11
C ARG A 72 12.22 -101.65 -86.74
N LEU A 73 11.02 -102.02 -87.21
CA LEU A 73 9.79 -101.32 -86.90
C LEU A 73 9.50 -101.37 -85.39
N ASN A 74 9.66 -102.54 -84.78
CA ASN A 74 9.51 -102.68 -83.33
C ASN A 74 10.53 -101.84 -82.58
N SER A 75 11.81 -101.85 -82.98
CA SER A 75 12.83 -101.00 -82.34
C SER A 75 12.55 -99.50 -82.50
N ALA A 76 12.04 -99.07 -83.66
CA ALA A 76 11.70 -97.68 -83.93
C ALA A 76 10.46 -97.25 -83.14
N LEU A 77 9.46 -98.13 -83.07
CA LEU A 77 8.22 -97.91 -82.32
C LEU A 77 8.47 -97.92 -80.81
N GLU A 78 9.35 -98.78 -80.30
CA GLU A 78 9.82 -98.73 -78.92
C GLU A 78 10.60 -97.46 -78.62
N ALA A 79 11.46 -97.00 -79.53
CA ALA A 79 12.18 -95.74 -79.36
C ALA A 79 11.21 -94.55 -79.33
N GLN A 80 10.18 -94.55 -80.17
CA GLN A 80 9.13 -93.53 -80.15
C GLN A 80 8.32 -93.58 -78.84
N ARG A 81 7.90 -94.78 -78.40
CA ARG A 81 7.20 -94.93 -77.11
C ARG A 81 8.02 -94.42 -75.93
N ARG A 82 9.31 -94.72 -75.87
CA ARG A 82 10.20 -94.20 -74.82
C ARG A 82 10.29 -92.67 -74.85
N ALA A 83 10.45 -92.08 -76.03
CA ALA A 83 10.49 -90.62 -76.16
C ALA A 83 9.16 -89.97 -75.75
N ASP A 84 8.02 -90.54 -76.14
CA ASP A 84 6.70 -90.04 -75.74
C ASP A 84 6.47 -90.21 -74.23
N GLU A 85 6.87 -91.34 -73.65
CA GLU A 85 6.83 -91.59 -72.20
C GLU A 85 7.71 -90.58 -71.44
N GLU A 86 8.90 -90.29 -71.95
CA GLU A 86 9.81 -89.27 -71.40
C GLU A 86 9.19 -87.86 -71.47
N LEU A 87 8.65 -87.47 -72.62
CA LEU A 87 7.99 -86.16 -72.80
C LEU A 87 6.77 -86.00 -71.91
N ILE A 88 5.94 -87.04 -71.79
CA ILE A 88 4.78 -87.04 -70.88
C ILE A 88 5.25 -86.93 -69.43
N ALA A 89 6.27 -87.70 -69.05
CA ALA A 89 6.82 -87.63 -67.70
C ALA A 89 7.38 -86.24 -67.38
N GLU A 90 8.09 -85.60 -68.30
CA GLU A 90 8.58 -84.23 -68.14
C GLU A 90 7.46 -83.19 -68.08
N TYR A 91 6.39 -83.36 -68.87
CA TYR A 91 5.23 -82.48 -68.83
C TYR A 91 4.51 -82.58 -67.47
N VAL A 92 4.21 -83.80 -67.03
CA VAL A 92 3.57 -84.05 -65.73
C VAL A 92 4.43 -83.54 -64.57
N LYS A 93 5.76 -83.73 -64.63
CA LYS A 93 6.68 -83.18 -63.63
C LYS A 93 6.61 -81.65 -63.56
N ARG A 94 6.63 -80.97 -64.72
CA ARG A 94 6.53 -79.50 -64.78
C ARG A 94 5.20 -78.99 -64.22
N GLU A 95 4.09 -79.62 -64.55
CA GLU A 95 2.78 -79.23 -64.00
C GLU A 95 2.72 -79.46 -62.48
N LEU A 96 3.21 -80.60 -62.02
CA LEU A 96 3.29 -80.91 -60.59
C LEU A 96 4.13 -79.87 -59.84
N GLU A 97 5.27 -79.46 -60.40
CA GLU A 97 6.12 -78.41 -59.84
C GLU A 97 5.42 -77.05 -59.82
N LEU A 98 4.72 -76.68 -60.91
CA LEU A 98 3.95 -75.43 -60.94
C LEU A 98 2.85 -75.41 -59.89
N GLU A 99 2.11 -76.51 -59.74
CA GLU A 99 1.06 -76.59 -58.71
C GLU A 99 1.66 -76.59 -57.31
N ARG A 100 2.76 -77.31 -57.06
CA ARG A 100 3.49 -77.24 -55.79
C ARG A 100 3.94 -75.82 -55.47
N ASN A 101 4.55 -75.13 -56.42
CA ASN A 101 4.98 -73.74 -56.26
C ASN A 101 3.81 -72.79 -56.00
N LYS A 102 2.67 -72.98 -56.69
CA LYS A 102 1.45 -72.22 -56.41
C LYS A 102 0.96 -72.46 -54.99
N HIS A 103 0.88 -73.72 -54.56
CA HIS A 103 0.44 -74.07 -53.22
C HIS A 103 1.40 -73.53 -52.15
N GLU A 104 2.71 -73.62 -52.38
CA GLU A 104 3.72 -73.04 -51.49
C GLU A 104 3.59 -71.51 -51.42
N LEU A 105 3.36 -70.86 -52.56
CA LEU A 105 3.14 -69.40 -52.61
C LEU A 105 1.84 -69.00 -51.91
N ASP A 106 0.76 -69.79 -52.06
CA ASP A 106 -0.52 -69.55 -51.41
C ASP A 106 -0.43 -69.74 -49.90
N LEU A 107 0.25 -70.81 -49.45
CA LEU A 107 0.55 -71.01 -48.03
C LEU A 107 1.42 -69.88 -47.49
N TYR A 108 2.45 -69.48 -48.24
CA TYR A 108 3.30 -68.36 -47.86
C TYR A 108 2.48 -67.07 -47.73
N ASN A 109 1.65 -66.74 -48.71
CA ASN A 109 0.78 -65.57 -48.68
C ASN A 109 -0.23 -65.61 -47.53
N GLN A 110 -0.80 -66.79 -47.23
CA GLN A 110 -1.70 -66.97 -46.09
C GLN A 110 -0.98 -66.77 -44.76
N THR A 111 0.25 -67.30 -44.61
CA THR A 111 1.04 -67.08 -43.39
C THR A 111 1.48 -65.63 -43.22
N LEU A 112 1.82 -64.95 -44.32
CA LEU A 112 2.14 -63.53 -44.32
C LEU A 112 0.93 -62.70 -43.91
N ALA A 113 -0.23 -62.94 -44.52
CA ALA A 113 -1.47 -62.24 -44.19
C ALA A 113 -1.91 -62.48 -42.73
N ALA A 114 -1.78 -63.71 -42.22
CA ALA A 114 -2.07 -64.02 -40.82
C ALA A 114 -1.12 -63.30 -39.86
N ARG A 115 0.17 -63.22 -40.20
CA ARG A 115 1.17 -62.50 -39.42
C ARG A 115 0.92 -61.00 -39.45
N GLU A 116 0.62 -60.43 -40.60
CA GLU A 116 0.27 -59.02 -40.75
C GLU A 116 -0.99 -58.69 -39.93
N ALA A 117 -2.03 -59.52 -39.99
CA ALA A 117 -3.24 -59.35 -39.19
C ALA A 117 -2.94 -59.36 -37.67
N ALA A 118 -2.15 -60.33 -37.20
CA ALA A 118 -1.73 -60.40 -35.81
C ALA A 118 -0.90 -59.17 -35.39
N GLU A 119 0.05 -58.75 -36.21
CA GLU A 119 0.85 -57.55 -35.96
C GLU A 119 -0.01 -56.28 -35.94
N HIS A 120 -1.01 -56.17 -36.81
CA HIS A 120 -1.97 -55.06 -36.81
C HIS A 120 -2.81 -55.04 -35.54
N GLU A 121 -3.33 -56.18 -35.10
CA GLU A 121 -4.09 -56.28 -33.85
C GLU A 121 -3.23 -55.91 -32.64
N HIS A 122 -1.97 -56.39 -32.58
CA HIS A 122 -1.03 -56.01 -31.53
C HIS A 122 -0.71 -54.52 -31.55
N ARG A 123 -0.51 -53.92 -32.72
CA ARG A 123 -0.29 -52.46 -32.86
C ARG A 123 -1.51 -51.68 -32.40
N LEU A 124 -2.72 -52.11 -32.76
CA LEU A 124 -3.96 -51.48 -32.32
C LEU A 124 -4.14 -51.60 -30.80
N ALA A 125 -3.82 -52.76 -30.21
CA ALA A 125 -3.84 -52.93 -28.76
C ALA A 125 -2.82 -52.00 -28.06
N LEU A 126 -1.57 -51.95 -28.56
CA LEU A 126 -0.54 -51.04 -28.05
C LEU A 126 -0.95 -49.57 -28.20
N ALA A 127 -1.57 -49.19 -29.31
CA ALA A 127 -2.06 -47.83 -29.53
C ALA A 127 -3.18 -47.46 -28.56
N ARG A 128 -4.13 -48.36 -28.29
CA ARG A 128 -5.17 -48.13 -27.28
C ARG A 128 -4.60 -48.03 -25.87
N HIS A 129 -3.62 -48.86 -25.53
CA HIS A 129 -2.98 -48.80 -24.22
C HIS A 129 -2.14 -47.53 -24.06
N SER A 130 -1.41 -47.09 -25.09
CA SER A 130 -0.65 -45.84 -25.04
C SER A 130 -1.58 -44.63 -24.95
N GLU A 131 -2.69 -44.61 -25.70
CA GLU A 131 -3.72 -43.58 -25.63
C GLU A 131 -4.32 -43.49 -24.23
N HIS A 132 -4.74 -44.62 -23.66
CA HIS A 132 -5.26 -44.66 -22.30
C HIS A 132 -4.25 -44.17 -21.25
N LEU A 133 -2.97 -44.57 -21.36
CA LEU A 133 -1.93 -44.08 -20.45
C LEU A 133 -1.69 -42.59 -20.61
N MET A 134 -1.70 -42.07 -21.83
CA MET A 134 -1.59 -40.62 -22.07
C MET A 134 -2.75 -39.86 -21.43
N ASP A 135 -3.98 -40.35 -21.55
CA ASP A 135 -5.15 -39.75 -20.92
C ASP A 135 -5.06 -39.80 -19.40
N MET A 136 -4.65 -40.92 -18.81
CA MET A 136 -4.48 -41.04 -17.36
C MET A 136 -3.37 -40.11 -16.84
N LEU A 137 -2.25 -40.00 -17.55
CA LEU A 137 -1.17 -39.08 -17.20
C LEU A 137 -1.61 -37.62 -17.35
N ARG A 138 -2.40 -37.30 -18.37
CA ARG A 138 -2.97 -35.97 -18.58
C ARG A 138 -3.92 -35.61 -17.45
N LEU A 139 -4.84 -36.49 -17.09
CA LEU A 139 -5.75 -36.29 -15.96
C LEU A 139 -5.00 -36.11 -14.64
N ASN A 140 -3.95 -36.89 -14.41
CA ASN A 140 -3.11 -36.72 -13.21
C ASN A 140 -2.39 -35.37 -13.21
N ARG A 141 -1.85 -34.93 -14.36
CA ARG A 141 -1.23 -33.61 -14.48
C ARG A 141 -2.23 -32.49 -14.20
N GLU A 142 -3.40 -32.54 -14.83
CA GLU A 142 -4.46 -31.54 -14.64
C GLU A 142 -4.93 -31.50 -13.17
N LYS A 143 -5.08 -32.66 -12.53
CA LYS A 143 -5.38 -32.72 -11.09
C LYS A 143 -4.29 -32.09 -10.23
N MET A 144 -3.02 -32.42 -10.48
CA MET A 144 -1.90 -31.86 -9.73
C MET A 144 -1.76 -30.35 -9.93
N GLU A 145 -1.97 -29.86 -11.16
CA GLU A 145 -1.99 -28.43 -11.47
C GLU A 145 -3.16 -27.73 -10.78
N HIS A 146 -4.34 -28.35 -10.75
CA HIS A 146 -5.49 -27.81 -10.04
C HIS A 146 -5.23 -27.77 -8.52
N GLU A 147 -4.74 -28.84 -7.92
CA GLU A 147 -4.39 -28.88 -6.51
C GLU A 147 -3.30 -27.86 -6.15
N PHE A 148 -2.27 -27.73 -6.99
CA PHE A 148 -1.20 -26.77 -6.77
C PHE A 148 -1.70 -25.33 -6.87
N THR A 149 -2.45 -25.01 -7.92
CA THR A 149 -3.03 -23.66 -8.10
C THR A 149 -4.03 -23.34 -7.00
N PHE A 150 -4.81 -24.32 -6.54
CA PHE A 150 -5.71 -24.18 -5.40
C PHE A 150 -4.94 -23.87 -4.12
N ARG A 151 -3.94 -24.69 -3.75
CA ARG A 151 -3.12 -24.47 -2.54
C ARG A 151 -2.36 -23.16 -2.59
N LEU A 152 -1.82 -22.77 -3.74
CA LEU A 152 -1.13 -21.50 -3.91
C LEU A 152 -2.08 -20.32 -3.70
N ARG A 153 -3.29 -20.38 -4.28
CA ARG A 153 -4.31 -19.35 -4.06
C ARG A 153 -4.72 -19.29 -2.59
N GLU A 154 -4.94 -20.43 -1.96
CA GLU A 154 -5.32 -20.51 -0.55
C GLU A 154 -4.24 -19.89 0.35
N ALA A 155 -2.97 -20.29 0.19
CA ALA A 155 -1.85 -19.73 0.94
C ALA A 155 -1.73 -18.21 0.74
N LEU A 156 -1.85 -17.75 -0.51
CA LEU A 156 -1.79 -16.33 -0.86
C LEU A 156 -2.96 -15.56 -0.23
N THR A 157 -4.18 -16.13 -0.21
CA THR A 157 -5.32 -15.50 0.47
C THR A 157 -5.14 -15.44 1.99
N GLN A 158 -4.58 -16.48 2.61
CA GLN A 158 -4.29 -16.48 4.04
C GLN A 158 -3.26 -15.40 4.40
N GLU A 159 -2.19 -15.27 3.61
CA GLU A 159 -1.20 -14.21 3.79
C GLU A 159 -1.82 -12.82 3.59
N LYS A 160 -2.62 -12.63 2.53
CA LYS A 160 -3.34 -11.37 2.29
C LYS A 160 -4.23 -10.98 3.46
N VAL A 161 -5.05 -11.90 3.97
CA VAL A 161 -5.94 -11.63 5.11
C VAL A 161 -5.13 -11.26 6.36
N LYS A 162 -3.99 -11.93 6.62
CA LYS A 162 -3.09 -11.57 7.73
C LYS A 162 -2.51 -10.17 7.55
N PHE A 163 -2.07 -9.81 6.34
CA PHE A 163 -1.54 -8.47 6.04
C PHE A 163 -2.63 -7.39 6.11
N GLU A 164 -3.82 -7.65 5.58
CA GLU A 164 -4.97 -6.73 5.65
C GLU A 164 -5.39 -6.48 7.11
N ALA A 165 -5.42 -7.52 7.94
CA ALA A 165 -5.70 -7.38 9.37
C ALA A 165 -4.61 -6.55 10.08
N ALA A 166 -3.33 -6.77 9.74
CA ALA A 166 -2.22 -5.98 10.27
C ALA A 166 -2.30 -4.51 9.82
N LEU A 167 -2.60 -4.25 8.55
CA LEU A 167 -2.80 -2.90 8.00
C LEU A 167 -3.96 -2.20 8.69
N ALA A 168 -5.11 -2.85 8.83
CA ALA A 168 -6.25 -2.29 9.57
C ALA A 168 -5.89 -1.97 11.03
N GLY A 169 -5.09 -2.83 11.67
CA GLY A 169 -4.55 -2.57 13.01
C GLY A 169 -3.65 -1.34 13.06
N TRP A 170 -2.75 -1.17 12.09
CA TRP A 170 -1.88 0.01 12.00
C TRP A 170 -2.66 1.27 11.66
N THR A 171 -3.64 1.23 10.76
CA THR A 171 -4.50 2.37 10.43
C THR A 171 -5.26 2.85 11.66
N LYS A 172 -5.80 1.95 12.48
CA LYS A 172 -6.47 2.32 13.74
C LYS A 172 -5.51 2.98 14.74
N ARG A 173 -4.29 2.44 14.88
CA ARG A 173 -3.26 3.07 15.75
C ARG A 173 -2.86 4.44 15.21
N MET A 174 -2.72 4.59 13.90
CA MET A 174 -2.38 5.85 13.26
C MET A 174 -3.49 6.88 13.49
N GLN A 175 -4.76 6.53 13.28
CA GLN A 175 -5.89 7.40 13.57
C GLN A 175 -5.99 7.78 15.05
N ALA A 176 -5.68 6.85 15.96
CA ALA A 176 -5.63 7.16 17.39
C ALA A 176 -4.50 8.16 17.71
N ILE A 177 -3.32 8.00 17.09
CA ILE A 177 -2.22 8.95 17.23
C ILE A 177 -2.60 10.30 16.64
N GLU A 178 -3.22 10.33 15.46
CA GLU A 178 -3.70 11.54 14.79
C GLU A 178 -4.70 12.29 15.68
N GLN A 179 -5.71 11.61 16.23
CA GLN A 179 -6.67 12.21 17.15
C GLN A 179 -6.01 12.78 18.43
N VAL A 180 -5.02 12.08 18.98
CA VAL A 180 -4.27 12.57 20.15
C VAL A 180 -3.41 13.79 19.77
N VAL A 181 -2.81 13.80 18.58
CA VAL A 181 -1.99 14.91 18.08
C VAL A 181 -2.86 16.12 17.78
N ASP A 182 -4.01 15.95 17.13
CA ASP A 182 -4.98 17.03 16.85
C ASP A 182 -5.52 17.61 18.16
N GLY A 183 -5.92 16.75 19.10
CA GLY A 183 -6.36 17.19 20.43
C GLY A 183 -5.27 17.98 21.18
N ARG A 184 -4.00 17.56 21.05
CA ARG A 184 -2.88 18.31 21.63
C ARG A 184 -2.61 19.63 20.90
N ALA A 185 -2.76 19.67 19.59
CA ALA A 185 -2.63 20.89 18.80
C ALA A 185 -3.69 21.93 19.19
N ASP A 186 -4.93 21.49 19.46
CA ASP A 186 -6.00 22.35 19.96
C ASP A 186 -5.70 22.90 21.37
N LEU A 187 -5.24 22.04 22.29
CA LEU A 187 -4.82 22.49 23.63
C LEU A 187 -3.65 23.47 23.56
N ASP A 188 -2.71 23.27 22.64
CA ASP A 188 -1.58 24.16 22.43
C ASP A 188 -1.99 25.50 21.81
N ARG A 189 -2.98 25.50 20.92
CA ARG A 189 -3.59 26.73 20.38
C ARG A 189 -4.24 27.55 21.48
N VAL A 190 -5.10 26.94 22.31
CA VAL A 190 -5.78 27.62 23.42
C VAL A 190 -4.76 28.10 24.47
N ALA A 191 -3.71 27.34 24.73
CA ALA A 191 -2.66 27.77 25.65
C ALA A 191 -1.91 29.01 25.12
N LYS A 192 -1.58 29.06 23.83
CA LYS A 192 -0.97 30.25 23.20
C LYS A 192 -1.88 31.47 23.29
N GLU A 193 -3.18 31.30 23.07
CA GLU A 193 -4.18 32.36 23.26
C GLU A 193 -4.17 32.88 24.71
N THR A 194 -4.20 31.98 25.71
CA THR A 194 -4.14 32.40 27.13
C THR A 194 -2.82 33.07 27.52
N GLN A 195 -1.71 32.65 26.92
CA GLN A 195 -0.41 33.29 27.14
C GLN A 195 -0.36 34.69 26.53
N ALA A 196 -0.85 34.85 25.30
CA ALA A 196 -0.96 36.16 24.67
C ALA A 196 -1.85 37.10 25.51
N LEU A 197 -2.97 36.59 26.02
CA LEU A 197 -3.86 37.34 26.91
C LEU A 197 -3.17 37.72 28.23
N TRP A 198 -2.44 36.80 28.85
CA TRP A 198 -1.69 37.08 30.07
C TRP A 198 -0.63 38.16 29.86
N ILE A 199 0.17 38.08 28.78
CA ILE A 199 1.17 39.09 28.43
C ILE A 199 0.51 40.45 28.19
N ALA A 200 -0.64 40.49 27.50
CA ALA A 200 -1.38 41.73 27.29
C ALA A 200 -1.88 42.34 28.61
N CYS A 201 -2.38 41.51 29.54
CA CYS A 201 -2.82 41.95 30.86
C CYS A 201 -1.64 42.37 31.75
N GLU A 202 -0.50 41.70 31.67
CA GLU A 202 0.71 42.04 32.40
C GLU A 202 1.32 43.35 31.87
N ALA A 203 1.31 43.57 30.55
CA ALA A 203 1.71 44.83 29.94
C ALA A 203 0.82 45.99 30.42
N LEU A 204 -0.50 45.77 30.51
CA LEU A 204 -1.44 46.72 31.08
C LEU A 204 -1.14 47.01 32.57
N ALA A 205 -0.98 45.97 33.39
CA ALA A 205 -0.67 46.12 34.81
C ALA A 205 0.67 46.82 35.04
N SER A 206 1.68 46.49 34.24
CA SER A 206 3.00 47.12 34.27
C SER A 206 2.94 48.60 33.89
N CYS A 207 2.06 48.99 32.96
CA CYS A 207 1.83 50.40 32.64
C CYS A 207 1.28 51.18 33.86
N LEU A 208 0.39 50.57 34.64
CA LEU A 208 -0.19 51.17 35.85
C LEU A 208 0.78 51.21 37.03
N LEU A 209 1.66 50.21 37.13
CA LEU A 209 2.63 50.04 38.21
C LEU A 209 3.95 50.78 37.97
N SER A 210 4.34 50.99 36.70
CA SER A 210 5.71 51.36 36.40
C SER A 210 6.13 52.67 37.06
N THR A 211 6.94 52.48 38.10
CA THR A 211 7.67 53.48 38.85
C THR A 211 8.88 53.99 38.08
N THR A 212 9.10 53.55 36.84
CA THR A 212 10.21 53.98 36.00
C THR A 212 9.79 53.88 34.53
N SER A 213 9.51 55.02 33.91
CA SER A 213 9.41 55.09 32.47
C SER A 213 10.81 54.93 31.87
N THR A 214 11.40 53.73 31.93
CA THR A 214 12.73 53.43 31.38
C THR A 214 12.82 53.71 29.88
N ILE A 215 11.69 53.65 29.16
CA ILE A 215 11.59 54.05 27.75
C ILE A 215 11.59 55.58 27.57
N MET A 216 11.12 56.33 28.58
CA MET A 216 10.90 57.78 28.50
C MET A 216 12.04 58.60 29.14
N GLU A 217 12.77 58.00 30.09
CA GLU A 217 14.01 58.52 30.66
C GLU A 217 15.13 58.57 29.60
N GLN A 218 15.10 57.66 28.61
CA GLN A 218 15.95 57.70 27.42
C GLN A 218 15.68 58.90 26.48
N LEU A 219 14.54 59.59 26.63
CA LEU A 219 14.11 60.73 25.80
C LEU A 219 14.15 62.10 26.51
N GLY A 220 14.67 62.19 27.74
CA GLY A 220 14.94 63.48 28.41
C GLY A 220 13.71 64.36 28.69
N LYS A 221 12.50 63.78 28.77
CA LYS A 221 11.26 64.50 29.15
C LYS A 221 10.87 64.15 30.59
N PRO A 222 10.29 65.10 31.35
CA PRO A 222 9.88 64.83 32.73
C PRO A 222 8.90 63.65 32.75
N ALA A 223 9.04 62.78 33.76
CA ALA A 223 8.18 61.63 33.96
C ALA A 223 6.72 62.08 33.88
N ALA A 224 6.00 61.63 32.85
CA ALA A 224 4.58 61.93 32.73
C ALA A 224 3.84 61.19 33.85
N ASN A 225 3.12 61.95 34.67
CA ASN A 225 2.34 61.45 35.81
C ASN A 225 1.05 60.73 35.40
N THR A 226 0.72 60.79 34.11
CA THR A 226 -0.40 60.13 33.46
C THR A 226 0.12 59.06 32.51
N THR A 227 -0.54 57.91 32.51
CA THR A 227 -0.34 56.90 31.46
C THR A 227 -0.74 57.45 30.10
N GLY A 228 -0.13 56.95 29.03
CA GLY A 228 -0.58 57.22 27.66
C GLY A 228 -1.98 56.62 27.39
N PRO A 229 -2.57 56.87 26.21
CA PRO A 229 -3.88 56.32 25.86
C PRO A 229 -3.87 54.79 25.99
N LEU A 230 -4.83 54.25 26.74
CA LEU A 230 -4.92 52.81 27.05
C LEU A 230 -5.53 51.98 25.89
N LYS A 231 -5.93 52.64 24.79
CA LYS A 231 -6.65 52.00 23.67
C LYS A 231 -5.89 50.81 23.12
N ASP A 232 -4.60 50.99 22.86
CA ASP A 232 -3.76 49.97 22.23
C ASP A 232 -3.69 48.70 23.09
N PHE A 233 -3.64 48.85 24.42
CA PHE A 233 -3.65 47.71 25.34
C PHE A 233 -5.02 47.03 25.42
N LEU A 234 -6.11 47.82 25.38
CA LEU A 234 -7.46 47.27 25.38
C LEU A 234 -7.78 46.56 24.06
N GLU A 235 -7.31 47.07 22.93
CA GLU A 235 -7.41 46.44 21.62
C GLU A 235 -6.59 45.15 21.57
N ALA A 236 -5.35 45.15 22.11
CA ALA A 236 -4.53 43.95 22.22
C ALA A 236 -5.19 42.86 23.09
N ILE A 237 -5.86 43.22 24.19
CA ILE A 237 -6.60 42.27 25.04
C ILE A 237 -7.83 41.72 24.29
N LYS A 238 -8.53 42.55 23.51
CA LYS A 238 -9.66 42.11 22.65
C LYS A 238 -9.20 41.18 21.54
N GLU A 239 -8.07 41.49 20.88
CA GLU A 239 -7.51 40.66 19.81
C GLU A 239 -6.99 39.32 20.32
N ALA A 240 -6.35 39.31 21.50
CA ALA A 240 -5.94 38.08 22.18
C ALA A 240 -7.13 37.21 22.64
N SER A 241 -8.36 37.72 22.55
CA SER A 241 -9.58 37.03 22.97
C SER A 241 -10.62 36.94 21.83
N PRO A 242 -10.42 36.05 20.83
CA PRO A 242 -11.41 35.81 19.80
C PRO A 242 -12.65 35.06 20.37
N THR A 243 -13.63 35.88 20.77
CA THR A 243 -15.10 35.74 20.81
C THR A 243 -15.79 34.59 21.58
N ASP A 244 -15.21 33.41 21.81
CA ASP A 244 -15.95 32.31 22.51
C ASP A 244 -15.30 31.80 23.81
N ASN A 245 -13.99 31.94 24.00
CA ASN A 245 -13.29 31.28 25.11
C ASN A 245 -13.35 32.02 26.45
N HIS A 246 -13.56 33.35 26.45
CA HIS A 246 -13.39 34.20 27.65
C HIS A 246 -14.48 35.29 27.79
N PRO A 247 -15.74 34.92 28.13
CA PRO A 247 -16.83 35.89 28.30
C PRO A 247 -16.56 36.90 29.43
N LEU A 248 -15.84 36.47 30.48
CA LEU A 248 -15.47 37.33 31.61
C LEU A 248 -14.58 38.51 31.17
N VAL A 249 -13.69 38.30 30.20
CA VAL A 249 -12.78 39.35 29.72
C VAL A 249 -13.59 40.45 29.03
N LEU A 250 -14.57 40.08 28.21
CA LEU A 250 -15.47 41.03 27.55
C LEU A 250 -16.30 41.82 28.58
N THR A 251 -16.86 41.15 29.59
CA THR A 251 -17.63 41.84 30.63
C THR A 251 -16.78 42.83 31.44
N VAL A 252 -15.53 42.47 31.76
CA VAL A 252 -14.62 43.37 32.50
C VAL A 252 -14.20 44.55 31.63
N LEU A 253 -13.97 44.33 30.32
CA LEU A 253 -13.70 45.40 29.36
C LEU A 253 -14.88 46.37 29.19
N ASP A 254 -16.12 45.86 29.24
CA ASP A 254 -17.33 46.70 29.15
C ASP A 254 -17.59 47.49 30.45
N CYS A 255 -17.12 46.99 31.60
CA CYS A 255 -17.20 47.70 32.87
C CYS A 255 -16.19 48.86 33.00
N LEU A 256 -15.19 48.95 32.11
CA LEU A 256 -14.20 50.02 32.15
C LEU A 256 -14.77 51.33 31.57
N PRO A 257 -14.73 52.45 32.32
CA PRO A 257 -15.27 53.71 31.83
C PRO A 257 -14.47 54.23 30.62
N SER A 258 -15.16 54.73 29.59
CA SER A 258 -14.55 55.19 28.33
C SER A 258 -13.56 56.35 28.50
N GLU A 259 -13.59 57.05 29.64
CA GLU A 259 -12.63 58.07 30.04
C GLU A 259 -11.19 57.52 30.11
N VAL A 260 -11.04 56.28 30.60
CA VAL A 260 -9.77 55.55 30.70
C VAL A 260 -9.16 55.29 29.33
N SER A 261 -10.02 54.98 28.35
CA SER A 261 -9.62 54.68 26.98
C SER A 261 -9.02 55.92 26.30
N GLN A 262 -9.58 57.11 26.53
CA GLN A 262 -9.22 58.32 25.77
C GLN A 262 -8.18 59.19 26.47
N ASN A 263 -8.30 59.35 27.79
CA ASN A 263 -7.53 60.35 28.54
C ASN A 263 -6.33 59.74 29.29
N GLY A 264 -6.25 58.41 29.36
CA GLY A 264 -5.29 57.71 30.20
C GLY A 264 -5.63 57.82 31.69
N VAL A 265 -4.91 57.06 32.50
CA VAL A 265 -5.10 56.97 33.96
C VAL A 265 -3.89 57.60 34.68
N TRP A 266 -4.13 58.24 35.81
CA TRP A 266 -3.06 58.71 36.68
C TRP A 266 -2.29 57.54 37.30
N ILE A 267 -0.96 57.59 37.27
CA ILE A 267 -0.10 56.62 37.96
C ILE A 267 -0.10 56.96 39.45
N GLU A 268 0.10 55.97 40.32
CA GLU A 268 0.18 56.14 41.78
C GLU A 268 1.04 57.34 42.23
N ARG A 269 2.25 57.47 41.66
CA ARG A 269 3.14 58.61 41.93
C ARG A 269 2.54 59.95 41.50
N GLY A 270 1.93 59.98 40.32
CA GLY A 270 1.25 61.16 39.81
C GLY A 270 0.07 61.58 40.70
N LEU A 271 -0.66 60.60 41.21
CA LEU A 271 -1.77 60.81 42.13
C LEU A 271 -1.27 61.34 43.48
N LYS A 272 -0.16 60.82 44.01
CA LYS A 272 0.51 61.31 45.23
C LYS A 272 1.02 62.75 45.07
N GLU A 273 1.66 63.09 43.96
CA GLU A 273 2.12 64.46 43.68
C GLU A 273 0.97 65.46 43.52
N ARG A 274 -0.13 65.04 42.88
CA ARG A 274 -1.34 65.87 42.78
C ARG A 274 -2.03 65.99 44.13
N PHE A 275 -2.05 64.93 44.93
CA PHE A 275 -2.58 64.94 46.28
C PHE A 275 -1.87 65.99 47.15
N GLU A 276 -0.53 66.08 47.07
CA GLU A 276 0.26 67.13 47.77
C GLU A 276 -0.25 68.56 47.47
N LYS A 277 -0.66 68.83 46.23
CA LYS A 277 -1.22 70.13 45.81
C LYS A 277 -2.64 70.30 46.33
N VAL A 278 -3.49 69.28 46.16
CA VAL A 278 -4.88 69.27 46.61
C VAL A 278 -4.96 69.41 48.13
N TYR A 279 -4.14 68.68 48.88
CA TYR A 279 -3.99 68.77 50.32
C TYR A 279 -3.71 70.21 50.79
N LYS A 280 -2.79 70.92 50.13
CA LYS A 280 -2.48 72.32 50.47
C LYS A 280 -3.69 73.24 50.25
N VAL A 281 -4.50 73.00 49.23
CA VAL A 281 -5.70 73.81 48.94
C VAL A 281 -6.85 73.43 49.87
N CYS A 282 -7.14 72.14 50.03
CA CYS A 282 -8.15 71.63 50.97
C CYS A 282 -7.89 72.13 52.38
N ARG A 283 -6.62 72.13 52.83
CA ARG A 283 -6.25 72.65 54.15
C ARG A 283 -6.51 74.15 54.31
N ARG A 284 -6.29 74.95 53.26
CA ARG A 284 -6.60 76.40 53.28
C ARG A 284 -8.11 76.67 53.35
N VAL A 285 -8.94 75.72 52.94
CA VAL A 285 -10.40 75.85 52.82
C VAL A 285 -11.14 74.97 53.84
N ALA A 286 -10.42 74.32 54.76
CA ALA A 286 -10.95 73.29 55.66
C ALA A 286 -11.98 73.79 56.67
N LEU A 287 -11.96 75.07 57.05
CA LEU A 287 -12.94 75.67 57.98
C LEU A 287 -14.20 76.22 57.27
N VAL A 288 -14.30 76.09 55.95
CA VAL A 288 -15.40 76.67 55.15
C VAL A 288 -16.51 75.64 54.97
N ASP A 289 -17.64 75.91 55.61
CA ASP A 289 -18.84 75.07 55.58
C ASP A 289 -19.59 75.11 54.22
N GLU A 290 -20.54 74.21 54.01
CA GLU A 290 -21.25 73.99 52.74
C GLU A 290 -22.05 75.20 52.24
N VAL A 291 -22.45 76.10 53.15
CA VAL A 291 -23.26 77.30 52.84
C VAL A 291 -22.40 78.49 52.34
N GLY A 292 -21.08 78.31 52.26
CA GLY A 292 -20.15 79.38 51.92
C GLY A 292 -19.91 80.30 53.12
N GLY A 293 -18.64 80.60 53.39
CA GLY A 293 -18.23 81.43 54.53
C GLY A 293 -18.03 82.90 54.17
N SER A 294 -18.00 83.78 55.18
CA SER A 294 -17.60 85.18 54.97
C SER A 294 -16.11 85.27 54.61
N LEU A 295 -15.68 86.37 53.99
CA LEU A 295 -14.26 86.56 53.60
C LEU A 295 -13.28 86.35 54.79
N TYR A 296 -13.74 86.66 56.01
CA TYR A 296 -12.99 86.45 57.24
C TYR A 296 -12.84 84.97 57.63
N THR A 297 -13.81 84.09 57.35
CA THR A 297 -13.66 82.65 57.60
C THR A 297 -12.66 82.01 56.65
N TYR A 298 -12.57 82.49 55.40
CA TYR A 298 -11.50 82.09 54.48
C TYR A 298 -10.12 82.54 54.99
N ALA A 299 -10.02 83.78 55.49
CA ALA A 299 -8.77 84.30 56.06
C ALA A 299 -8.35 83.54 57.33
N LEU A 300 -9.30 83.21 58.22
CA LEU A 300 -9.04 82.40 59.41
C LEU A 300 -8.65 80.96 59.06
N SER A 301 -9.33 80.33 58.11
CA SER A 301 -9.00 78.99 57.61
C SER A 301 -7.59 78.95 57.01
N TRP A 302 -7.21 79.98 56.26
CA TRP A 302 -5.85 80.15 55.75
C TRP A 302 -4.84 80.34 56.88
N LEU A 303 -5.14 81.19 57.87
CA LEU A 303 -4.24 81.48 58.98
C LEU A 303 -4.05 80.26 59.90
N GLN A 304 -5.11 79.49 60.18
CA GLN A 304 -5.05 78.23 60.91
C GLN A 304 -4.24 77.18 60.14
N SER A 305 -4.45 77.07 58.83
CA SER A 305 -3.66 76.19 57.95
C SER A 305 -2.17 76.56 57.92
N VAL A 306 -1.82 77.84 58.04
CA VAL A 306 -0.42 78.30 58.10
C VAL A 306 0.19 78.09 59.48
N LEU A 307 -0.57 78.36 60.56
CA LEU A 307 -0.12 78.18 61.95
C LEU A 307 0.14 76.70 62.29
N MET A 308 -0.63 75.78 61.70
CA MET A 308 -0.42 74.34 61.81
C MET A 308 0.75 73.79 60.98
N LEU A 309 1.52 74.63 60.25
CA LEU A 309 2.73 74.13 59.57
C LEU A 309 3.79 73.65 60.57
N ASP A 310 4.34 72.47 60.26
CA ASP A 310 5.27 71.64 61.02
C ASP A 310 6.46 72.37 61.69
N VAL A 311 6.83 73.58 61.29
CA VAL A 311 8.00 74.28 61.86
C VAL A 311 7.73 74.89 63.23
N PHE A 312 6.54 75.43 63.49
CA PHE A 312 6.23 76.04 64.80
C PHE A 312 5.92 74.97 65.85
N VAL A 313 5.17 73.92 65.45
CA VAL A 313 4.77 72.83 66.34
C VAL A 313 5.94 71.90 66.68
N GLN A 314 6.74 71.50 65.69
CA GLN A 314 7.85 70.57 65.93
C GLN A 314 9.03 71.23 66.68
N LYS A 315 9.25 72.55 66.48
CA LYS A 315 10.38 73.28 67.08
C LYS A 315 10.07 73.99 68.40
N TYR A 316 8.84 74.48 68.63
CA TYR A 316 8.50 75.21 69.87
C TYR A 316 7.57 74.45 70.83
N LEU A 317 6.73 73.54 70.34
CA LEU A 317 5.76 72.82 71.18
C LEU A 317 6.24 71.43 71.66
N SER A 318 7.36 70.92 71.13
CA SER A 318 7.98 69.65 71.56
C SER A 318 8.52 69.68 73.01
N HIS A 319 8.64 70.87 73.60
CA HIS A 319 9.09 71.09 74.98
C HIS A 319 7.97 71.07 76.04
N ILE A 320 6.69 70.90 75.66
CA ILE A 320 5.57 70.95 76.62
C ILE A 320 4.95 69.53 76.80
N PRO A 321 5.19 68.85 77.94
CA PRO A 321 4.79 67.45 78.14
C PRO A 321 3.27 67.21 78.24
N TRP A 322 2.47 68.20 78.66
CA TRP A 322 1.03 68.02 78.85
C TRP A 322 0.22 68.18 77.55
N LEU A 323 0.73 68.95 76.58
CA LEU A 323 0.17 69.04 75.22
C LEU A 323 0.46 67.78 74.38
N ARG A 324 1.46 66.98 74.79
CA ARG A 324 1.78 65.68 74.18
C ARG A 324 0.65 64.65 74.33
N THR A 325 -0.21 64.79 75.34
CA THR A 325 -1.28 63.82 75.66
C THR A 325 -2.58 64.10 74.88
N GLY A 326 -2.77 65.32 74.36
CA GLY A 326 -3.92 65.67 73.53
C GLY A 326 -3.66 65.69 72.02
N MET A 327 -2.40 65.56 71.58
CA MET A 327 -1.99 65.73 70.18
C MET A 327 -1.48 64.46 69.49
N HIS A 328 -1.33 63.33 70.20
CA HIS A 328 -1.27 62.02 69.54
C HIS A 328 -2.70 61.58 69.24
N GLU A 329 -3.27 62.21 68.22
CA GLU A 329 -4.48 61.71 67.59
C GLU A 329 -4.10 60.40 66.89
N PRO A 330 -4.76 59.27 67.23
CA PRO A 330 -4.34 57.97 66.72
C PRO A 330 -4.47 58.02 65.20
N LEU A 331 -3.40 57.61 64.52
CA LEU A 331 -3.47 57.22 63.11
C LEU A 331 -4.61 56.22 63.02
N LEU A 332 -5.75 56.67 62.49
CA LEU A 332 -6.93 55.86 62.28
C LEU A 332 -6.55 54.81 61.23
N ALA A 333 -6.11 53.65 61.72
CA ALA A 333 -6.08 52.43 60.94
C ALA A 333 -7.49 52.20 60.41
N GLY A 334 -7.60 51.97 59.11
CA GLY A 334 -8.81 52.07 58.30
C GLY A 334 -9.97 51.13 58.65
N ASP A 335 -9.94 50.46 59.80
CA ASP A 335 -10.86 49.38 60.19
C ASP A 335 -11.91 49.81 61.22
N SER A 336 -11.87 51.06 61.70
CA SER A 336 -12.86 51.52 62.68
C SER A 336 -14.11 52.10 61.98
N GLU A 337 -15.15 51.28 61.89
CA GLU A 337 -16.52 51.75 61.66
C GLU A 337 -16.93 52.72 62.79
N LEU A 338 -16.67 54.01 62.60
CA LEU A 338 -17.18 55.06 63.49
C LEU A 338 -18.50 55.59 62.95
N VAL A 339 -19.50 54.70 62.91
CA VAL A 339 -20.90 55.11 62.95
C VAL A 339 -21.17 55.61 64.37
N GLY A 340 -21.27 56.92 64.57
CA GLY A 340 -21.90 57.48 65.78
C GLY A 340 -21.16 58.54 66.60
N ARG A 341 -20.11 59.21 66.09
CA ARG A 341 -19.59 60.45 66.72
C ARG A 341 -19.79 61.64 65.78
N SER A 342 -21.00 62.17 65.79
CA SER A 342 -21.44 63.33 65.00
C SER A 342 -21.04 64.68 65.61
N GLY A 343 -19.89 64.75 66.28
CA GLY A 343 -19.33 65.98 66.82
C GLY A 343 -17.82 65.94 66.72
N GLU A 344 -17.25 66.83 65.90
CA GLU A 344 -15.82 67.18 65.86
C GLU A 344 -14.85 66.08 65.38
N LEU A 345 -15.08 65.47 64.22
CA LEU A 345 -13.91 65.07 63.42
C LEU A 345 -13.52 66.27 62.56
N ASP A 346 -12.46 66.96 62.98
CA ASP A 346 -11.92 68.11 62.26
C ASP A 346 -11.47 67.69 60.86
N THR A 347 -11.87 68.46 59.85
CA THR A 347 -11.42 68.30 58.46
C THR A 347 -9.90 68.27 58.34
N PHE A 348 -9.18 68.94 59.25
CA PHE A 348 -7.73 68.90 59.37
C PHE A 348 -7.18 67.52 59.77
N SER A 349 -7.81 66.83 60.73
CA SER A 349 -7.40 65.50 61.20
C SER A 349 -7.55 64.45 60.09
N LEU A 350 -8.66 64.51 59.34
CA LEU A 350 -8.94 63.65 58.17
C LEU A 350 -7.93 63.87 57.04
N LEU A 351 -7.58 65.12 56.75
CA LEU A 351 -6.59 65.44 55.73
C LEU A 351 -5.20 64.94 56.15
N TYR A 352 -4.81 65.14 57.41
CA TYR A 352 -3.51 64.74 57.92
C TYR A 352 -3.36 63.21 57.94
N SER A 353 -4.39 62.49 58.38
CA SER A 353 -4.40 61.03 58.36
C SER A 353 -4.39 60.47 56.94
N ALA A 354 -5.10 61.09 55.99
CA ALA A 354 -5.02 60.72 54.57
C ALA A 354 -3.62 60.95 53.99
N LYS A 355 -2.96 62.06 54.37
CA LYS A 355 -1.57 62.33 53.98
C LYS A 355 -0.60 61.30 54.59
N ALA A 356 -0.78 60.96 55.85
CA ALA A 356 0.02 59.94 56.51
C ALA A 356 -0.17 58.58 55.81
N ALA A 357 -1.40 58.15 55.56
CA ALA A 357 -1.69 56.89 54.86
C ALA A 357 -1.02 56.79 53.49
N LEU A 358 -0.99 57.88 52.70
CA LEU A 358 -0.30 57.92 51.41
C LEU A 358 1.24 57.96 51.54
N ALA A 359 1.78 58.40 52.68
CA ALA A 359 3.22 58.48 52.94
C ALA A 359 3.80 57.20 53.55
N MET A 360 3.02 56.46 54.35
CA MET A 360 3.42 55.19 54.96
C MET A 360 3.74 54.11 53.91
N ASP A 361 3.17 54.27 52.72
CA ASP A 361 3.35 53.41 51.56
C ASP A 361 4.77 53.45 50.97
N ASN A 362 5.56 54.48 51.27
CA ASN A 362 6.98 54.57 50.85
C ASN A 362 7.96 53.87 51.80
N MET A 363 7.49 53.33 52.94
CA MET A 363 8.34 52.74 53.99
C MET A 363 8.33 51.21 54.02
N SER A 364 7.60 50.52 53.13
CA SER A 364 7.69 49.06 53.02
C SER A 364 9.05 48.67 52.42
N VAL A 365 9.92 48.19 53.29
CA VAL A 365 11.20 47.52 52.96
C VAL A 365 10.93 46.38 51.95
N PRO A 366 11.76 46.19 50.91
CA PRO A 366 11.64 45.03 50.04
C PRO A 366 12.15 43.79 50.78
N GLU A 367 11.28 43.08 51.47
CA GLU A 367 11.58 41.70 51.88
C GLU A 367 11.54 40.79 50.64
N GLU A 368 12.58 39.99 50.51
CA GLU A 368 12.89 39.13 49.37
C GLU A 368 11.72 38.19 49.03
N GLY A 369 11.13 38.39 47.84
CA GLY A 369 10.10 37.51 47.32
C GLY A 369 9.25 38.21 46.27
N TYR A 370 9.60 38.03 45.00
CA TYR A 370 8.94 38.63 43.82
C TYR A 370 7.42 38.36 43.69
N ALA A 371 6.82 37.57 44.57
CA ALA A 371 5.39 37.24 44.54
C ALA A 371 4.50 38.11 45.45
N ASN A 372 5.05 38.79 46.48
CA ASN A 372 4.24 39.50 47.48
C ASN A 372 4.16 41.02 47.29
N ALA A 373 4.88 41.60 46.32
CA ALA A 373 4.90 43.04 46.07
C ALA A 373 3.59 43.60 45.46
N ILE A 374 2.70 42.73 44.95
CA ILE A 374 1.48 43.14 44.23
C ILE A 374 0.35 43.53 45.20
N ALA A 375 0.40 43.09 46.46
CA ALA A 375 -0.69 43.26 47.43
C ALA A 375 -0.51 44.44 48.40
N GLY A 376 0.66 45.09 48.44
CA GLY A 376 1.02 45.99 49.53
C GLY A 376 0.75 47.48 49.33
N THR A 377 0.78 47.99 48.09
CA THR A 377 0.89 49.45 47.88
C THR A 377 -0.43 50.21 47.71
N ASP A 378 -1.56 49.51 47.55
CA ASP A 378 -2.84 50.18 47.26
C ASP A 378 -3.65 50.55 48.49
N GLU A 379 -3.34 49.95 49.64
CA GLU A 379 -4.09 50.18 50.87
C GLU A 379 -3.98 51.64 51.32
N GLY A 380 -2.84 52.29 51.08
CA GLY A 380 -2.65 53.71 51.33
C GLY A 380 -3.61 54.61 50.53
N ILE A 381 -3.78 54.32 49.22
CA ILE A 381 -4.69 55.09 48.36
C ILE A 381 -6.15 54.80 48.71
N LYS A 382 -6.51 53.53 48.93
CA LYS A 382 -7.89 53.15 49.31
C LYS A 382 -8.32 53.84 50.61
N VAL A 383 -7.46 53.83 51.62
CA VAL A 383 -7.69 54.52 52.90
C VAL A 383 -7.82 56.03 52.68
N ALA A 384 -6.94 56.64 51.87
CA ALA A 384 -7.03 58.06 51.55
C ALA A 384 -8.35 58.43 50.83
N VAL A 385 -8.81 57.62 49.87
CA VAL A 385 -10.09 57.83 49.18
C VAL A 385 -11.26 57.74 50.16
N ARG A 386 -11.23 56.80 51.11
CA ARG A 386 -12.25 56.68 52.16
C ARG A 386 -12.28 57.90 53.08
N LEU A 387 -11.12 58.35 53.56
CA LEU A 387 -10.99 59.51 54.45
C LEU A 387 -11.38 60.82 53.77
N LEU A 388 -10.93 61.04 52.53
CA LEU A 388 -11.30 62.22 51.76
C LEU A 388 -12.77 62.21 51.34
N GLY A 389 -13.36 61.04 51.14
CA GLY A 389 -14.79 60.89 50.90
C GLY A 389 -15.68 61.33 52.07
N GLN A 390 -15.13 61.38 53.29
CA GLN A 390 -15.81 61.85 54.49
C GLN A 390 -15.70 63.37 54.71
N LEU A 391 -14.90 64.07 53.90
CA LEU A 391 -14.80 65.54 53.98
C LEU A 391 -16.16 66.20 53.68
N ARG A 392 -16.40 67.33 54.33
CA ARG A 392 -17.58 68.18 54.14
C ARG A 392 -17.17 69.58 53.68
N GLY A 393 -18.12 70.36 53.18
CA GLY A 393 -17.86 71.75 52.79
C GLY A 393 -17.04 71.90 51.52
N GLN A 394 -16.40 73.06 51.38
CA GLN A 394 -15.63 73.42 50.19
C GLN A 394 -14.35 72.57 50.02
N ALA A 395 -13.81 72.00 51.09
CA ALA A 395 -12.69 71.06 51.02
C ALA A 395 -13.05 69.78 50.24
N ARG A 396 -14.30 69.32 50.31
CA ARG A 396 -14.79 68.17 49.54
C ARG A 396 -14.85 68.48 48.04
N VAL A 397 -15.29 69.68 47.68
CA VAL A 397 -15.38 70.13 46.27
C VAL A 397 -13.99 70.22 45.64
N VAL A 398 -12.99 70.69 46.40
CA VAL A 398 -11.60 70.70 45.89
C VAL A 398 -11.03 69.28 45.79
N ALA A 399 -11.41 68.39 46.72
CA ALA A 399 -10.97 67.00 46.71
C ALA A 399 -11.72 66.12 45.69
N SER A 400 -12.87 66.55 45.16
CA SER A 400 -13.71 65.70 44.29
C SER A 400 -13.01 65.30 43.00
N ASP A 401 -12.24 66.21 42.42
CA ASP A 401 -11.51 65.93 41.18
C ASP A 401 -10.43 64.88 41.42
N TRP A 402 -9.70 64.99 42.53
CA TRP A 402 -8.71 63.99 42.91
C TRP A 402 -9.36 62.65 43.28
N LEU A 403 -10.51 62.68 43.95
CA LEU A 403 -11.28 61.48 44.30
C LEU A 403 -11.77 60.74 43.05
N HIS A 404 -12.21 61.46 42.02
CA HIS A 404 -12.59 60.86 40.73
C HIS A 404 -11.41 60.14 40.09
N ASP A 405 -10.27 60.82 39.98
CA ASP A 405 -9.05 60.26 39.40
C ASP A 405 -8.49 59.07 40.20
N ALA A 406 -8.56 59.14 41.53
CA ALA A 406 -8.16 58.06 42.42
C ALA A 406 -9.07 56.83 42.29
N ARG A 407 -10.38 57.01 42.12
CA ARG A 407 -11.33 55.91 41.87
C ARG A 407 -11.08 55.26 40.52
N LEU A 408 -10.90 56.05 39.46
CA LEU A 408 -10.56 55.53 38.14
C LEU A 408 -9.26 54.70 38.16
N TYR A 409 -8.24 55.15 38.89
CA TYR A 409 -7.02 54.36 39.10
C TYR A 409 -7.29 53.02 39.80
N LEU A 410 -8.07 53.02 40.89
CA LEU A 410 -8.38 51.80 41.62
C LEU A 410 -9.26 50.83 40.80
N GLU A 411 -10.26 51.34 40.07
CA GLU A 411 -11.12 50.53 39.19
C GLU A 411 -10.32 49.87 38.06
N THR A 412 -9.43 50.63 37.42
CA THR A 412 -8.58 50.12 36.32
C THR A 412 -7.56 49.10 36.81
N LYS A 413 -6.95 49.34 37.97
CA LYS A 413 -6.03 48.40 38.60
C LYS A 413 -6.73 47.11 39.03
N GLN A 414 -7.90 47.23 39.66
CA GLN A 414 -8.72 46.08 40.02
C GLN A 414 -9.11 45.28 38.77
N ALA A 415 -9.56 45.94 37.70
CA ALA A 415 -9.86 45.27 36.43
C ALA A 415 -8.63 44.52 35.88
N ALA A 416 -7.47 45.17 35.81
CA ALA A 416 -6.23 44.54 35.35
C ALA A 416 -5.82 43.32 36.21
N GLN A 417 -5.91 43.43 37.54
CA GLN A 417 -5.63 42.32 38.46
C GLN A 417 -6.61 41.15 38.28
N THR A 418 -7.90 41.43 38.12
CA THR A 418 -8.90 40.38 37.89
C THR A 418 -8.66 39.65 36.56
N LEU A 419 -8.30 40.38 35.50
CA LEU A 419 -7.95 39.80 34.21
C LEU A 419 -6.68 38.95 34.27
N LEU A 420 -5.65 39.43 34.97
CA LEU A 420 -4.39 38.69 35.16
C LEU A 420 -4.61 37.42 35.97
N ALA A 421 -5.36 37.49 37.07
CA ALA A 421 -5.71 36.33 37.89
C ALA A 421 -6.55 35.31 37.09
N TYR A 422 -7.49 35.79 36.28
CA TYR A 422 -8.28 34.94 35.37
C TYR A 422 -7.40 34.25 34.32
N ALA A 423 -6.50 34.99 33.68
CA ALA A 423 -5.57 34.47 32.69
C ALA A 423 -4.64 33.40 33.29
N ALA A 424 -4.12 33.65 34.49
CA ALA A 424 -3.27 32.71 35.23
C ALA A 424 -4.04 31.44 35.61
N ALA A 425 -5.25 31.57 36.15
CA ALA A 425 -6.12 30.44 36.49
C ALA A 425 -6.46 29.58 35.26
N ARG A 426 -6.76 30.23 34.15
CA ARG A 426 -7.02 29.54 32.89
C ARG A 426 -5.77 28.85 32.34
N GLY A 427 -4.61 29.50 32.41
CA GLY A 427 -3.33 28.91 32.07
C GLY A 427 -3.10 27.61 32.84
N MET A 428 -3.24 27.63 34.16
CA MET A 428 -3.11 26.43 35.02
C MET A 428 -4.09 25.32 34.62
N SER A 429 -5.36 25.65 34.37
CA SER A 429 -6.36 24.67 33.91
C SER A 429 -5.99 24.03 32.56
N ASN A 430 -5.42 24.81 31.64
CA ASN A 430 -4.95 24.28 30.35
C ASN A 430 -3.70 23.40 30.53
N PHE A 431 -2.81 23.73 31.47
CA PHE A 431 -1.67 22.88 31.81
C PHE A 431 -2.10 21.55 32.42
N GLU A 432 -3.11 21.55 33.31
CA GLU A 432 -3.65 20.32 33.88
C GLU A 432 -4.26 19.41 32.80
N LYS A 433 -4.96 19.98 31.82
CA LYS A 433 -5.52 19.21 30.69
C LYS A 433 -4.47 18.63 29.73
N ARG A 434 -3.23 19.14 29.76
CA ARG A 434 -2.12 18.67 28.93
C ARG A 434 -1.33 17.53 29.56
N LEU A 435 -1.36 17.41 30.89
CA LEU A 435 -0.76 16.31 31.66
C LEU A 435 -1.66 15.07 31.54
#